data_AF-A0A167U8P1-F1
#
_entry.id   AF-A0A167U8P1-F1
#
_cell.length_a   1.000
_cell.length_b   1.000
_cell.length_c   1.000
_cell.angle_alpha   90.00
_cell.angle_beta   90.00
_cell.angle_gamma   90.00
#
_symmetry.space_group_name_H-M   'P 1'
#
loop_
_entity.id
_entity.type
_entity.pdbx_description
1 polymer ?
#
loop_
_entity_poly.entity_id
_entity_poly.type
_entity_poly.pdbx_seq_one_letter_code
_entity_poly.pdbx_strand_id
1 'polypeptide(L)'
;MSASHSTSPRARLRDVVPSVFLGSWPPGPKNGITDVPGVRAHTQSIHSMDGNVNTGVTTIIPRDEWFRKACYAGIFRFNGSGEMTGTHWIEETGLLHSPIVLTNSFAVGQAYTGIYQHALKNYVGDDGEVGWFLLPVVGETFDGHLNDLSVFAVTPEHIVKGLEEASSDPVPEGNTGGGTGMICQGFKGGTGTSSRVVPGATEGSTYTVAALVQANYGRQRHLRVSGVPVGRIIADADDAAAAAAGQTEAPRNAADESKATKDGSIIVVIATDAPLHPTQLQRVAKRATIGLARVGGYGHNPSGDIFLAFSTASEVPVQTVNANARRVDPFKLAALDGGETAAADDQTINALFEATADATEEAIYNALCMAETMVGNRGHRIESLPLDRLREVMDKYHYGGVESKA
;
A
#
# COMPACT_ATOMS: atom_id res chain seq x y z
N MET A 1 -36.49 -9.86 -0.40
CA MET A 1 -35.35 -10.58 0.20
C MET A 1 -34.64 -11.36 -0.89
N SER A 2 -33.41 -10.95 -1.20
CA SER A 2 -32.26 -11.70 -1.74
C SER A 2 -31.39 -10.65 -2.43
N ALA A 3 -30.58 -9.92 -1.66
CA ALA A 3 -29.45 -9.22 -2.25
C ALA A 3 -28.56 -10.32 -2.82
N SER A 4 -28.38 -10.35 -4.15
CA SER A 4 -27.56 -11.35 -4.82
C SER A 4 -26.16 -11.31 -4.21
N HIS A 5 -25.83 -12.29 -3.38
CA HIS A 5 -24.48 -12.43 -2.85
C HIS A 5 -23.58 -12.76 -4.04
N SER A 6 -22.44 -12.07 -4.16
CA SER A 6 -21.38 -12.45 -5.10
C SER A 6 -20.96 -13.88 -4.79
N THR A 7 -21.28 -14.82 -5.67
CA THR A 7 -20.93 -16.24 -5.49
C THR A 7 -19.54 -16.59 -6.05
N SER A 8 -18.95 -15.68 -6.82
CA SER A 8 -17.63 -15.87 -7.41
C SER A 8 -16.52 -15.77 -6.37
N PRO A 9 -15.52 -16.67 -6.42
CA PRO A 9 -14.35 -16.59 -5.56
C PRO A 9 -13.62 -15.26 -5.79
N ARG A 10 -13.00 -14.71 -4.73
CA ARG A 10 -12.18 -13.51 -4.87
C ARG A 10 -10.98 -13.81 -5.77
N ALA A 11 -10.64 -12.85 -6.61
CA ALA A 11 -9.52 -12.95 -7.55
C ALA A 11 -8.99 -11.55 -7.86
N ARG A 12 -7.75 -11.45 -8.36
CA ARG A 12 -7.17 -10.15 -8.75
C ARG A 12 -7.86 -9.60 -9.99
N LEU A 13 -7.73 -8.29 -10.23
CA LEU A 13 -8.47 -7.64 -11.32
C LEU A 13 -8.22 -8.28 -12.68
N ARG A 14 -6.98 -8.66 -12.98
CA ARG A 14 -6.62 -9.32 -14.26
C ARG A 14 -7.24 -10.70 -14.42
N ASP A 15 -7.53 -11.40 -13.33
CA ASP A 15 -8.21 -12.70 -13.37
C ASP A 15 -9.72 -12.53 -13.56
N VAL A 16 -10.29 -11.48 -12.98
CA VAL A 16 -11.72 -11.14 -13.11
C VAL A 16 -12.03 -10.56 -14.50
N VAL A 17 -11.13 -9.72 -15.03
CA VAL A 17 -11.26 -9.03 -16.31
C VAL A 17 -9.96 -9.23 -17.13
N PRO A 18 -9.77 -10.39 -17.79
CA PRO A 18 -8.53 -10.68 -18.53
C PRO A 18 -8.22 -9.70 -19.67
N SER A 19 -9.26 -9.06 -20.21
CA SER A 19 -9.14 -8.04 -21.27
C SER A 19 -8.79 -6.65 -20.75
N VAL A 20 -8.60 -6.48 -19.43
CA VAL A 20 -8.40 -5.14 -18.85
C VAL A 20 -7.10 -4.55 -19.37
N PHE A 21 -7.18 -3.32 -19.86
CA PHE A 21 -5.99 -2.55 -20.23
C PHE A 21 -5.49 -1.78 -19.00
N LEU A 22 -4.32 -2.16 -18.48
CA LEU A 22 -3.69 -1.57 -17.29
C LEU A 22 -2.22 -1.30 -17.53
N GLY A 23 -1.94 -0.10 -18.04
CA GLY A 23 -0.57 0.35 -18.27
C GLY A 23 0.10 -0.27 -19.50
N SER A 24 1.31 0.20 -19.79
CA SER A 24 2.12 -0.25 -20.94
C SER A 24 3.09 -1.38 -20.58
N TRP A 25 3.32 -1.63 -19.29
CA TRP A 25 4.37 -2.52 -18.79
C TRP A 25 3.76 -3.81 -18.23
N PRO A 26 4.38 -4.98 -18.46
CA PRO A 26 3.92 -6.23 -17.89
C PRO A 26 4.20 -6.28 -16.38
N PRO A 27 3.39 -7.02 -15.59
CA PRO A 27 3.70 -7.26 -14.19
C PRO A 27 4.89 -8.22 -14.01
N GLY A 28 5.52 -8.16 -12.83
CA GLY A 28 6.44 -9.19 -12.38
C GLY A 28 5.74 -10.52 -12.07
N PRO A 29 6.50 -11.59 -11.77
CA PRO A 29 5.95 -12.94 -11.64
C PRO A 29 4.91 -13.09 -10.52
N LYS A 30 5.04 -12.35 -9.42
CA LYS A 30 4.07 -12.36 -8.31
C LYS A 30 3.06 -11.23 -8.43
N ASN A 31 3.25 -10.31 -9.38
CA ASN A 31 2.50 -9.07 -9.52
C ASN A 31 2.32 -8.39 -8.15
N GLY A 32 3.43 -8.09 -7.46
CA GLY A 32 3.38 -7.55 -6.10
C GLY A 32 4.72 -7.02 -5.61
N ILE A 33 4.72 -6.39 -4.43
CA ILE A 33 5.88 -5.68 -3.86
C ILE A 33 7.12 -6.58 -3.67
N THR A 34 6.91 -7.88 -3.42
CA THR A 34 7.96 -8.89 -3.26
C THR A 34 8.54 -9.40 -4.60
N ASP A 35 8.15 -8.81 -5.74
CA ASP A 35 8.88 -8.96 -7.00
C ASP A 35 10.19 -8.16 -7.00
N VAL A 36 10.29 -7.09 -6.20
CA VAL A 36 11.55 -6.35 -6.05
C VAL A 36 12.53 -7.19 -5.22
N PRO A 37 13.71 -7.54 -5.75
CA PRO A 37 14.66 -8.40 -5.05
C PRO A 37 15.05 -7.87 -3.67
N GLY A 38 15.05 -8.77 -2.68
CA GLY A 38 15.41 -8.45 -1.29
C GLY A 38 14.27 -7.86 -0.45
N VAL A 39 13.16 -7.44 -1.05
CA VAL A 39 11.98 -6.95 -0.32
C VAL A 39 11.18 -8.14 0.22
N ARG A 40 10.83 -8.08 1.50
CA ARG A 40 9.98 -9.07 2.18
C ARG A 40 8.76 -8.40 2.80
N ALA A 41 7.66 -9.12 2.89
CA ALA A 41 6.44 -8.61 3.52
C ALA A 41 5.71 -9.68 4.35
N HIS A 42 4.92 -9.21 5.31
CA HIS A 42 4.03 -10.03 6.13
C HIS A 42 2.73 -9.27 6.39
N THR A 43 1.61 -9.99 6.46
CA THR A 43 0.33 -9.44 6.88
C THR A 43 -0.22 -10.27 8.03
N GLN A 44 -0.60 -9.61 9.13
CA GLN A 44 -1.24 -10.23 10.27
C GLN A 44 -2.58 -9.56 10.56
N SER A 45 -3.67 -10.33 10.49
CA SER A 45 -5.01 -9.90 10.88
C SER A 45 -5.32 -10.29 12.32
N ILE A 46 -6.05 -9.41 13.00
CA ILE A 46 -6.43 -9.54 14.41
C ILE A 46 -7.95 -9.39 14.49
N HIS A 47 -8.59 -10.43 15.03
CA HIS A 47 -10.02 -10.48 15.24
C HIS A 47 -10.34 -10.85 16.68
N SER A 48 -11.39 -10.25 17.25
CA SER A 48 -11.95 -10.68 18.52
C SER A 48 -13.04 -11.72 18.31
N MET A 49 -13.27 -12.57 19.31
CA MET A 49 -14.29 -13.62 19.26
C MET A 49 -15.72 -13.07 19.13
N ASP A 50 -15.97 -11.85 19.60
CA ASP A 50 -17.25 -11.17 19.50
C ASP A 50 -17.42 -10.37 18.19
N GLY A 51 -16.41 -10.39 17.31
CA GLY A 51 -16.44 -9.75 15.99
C GLY A 51 -16.24 -8.24 15.98
N ASN A 52 -16.00 -7.60 17.14
CA ASN A 52 -15.87 -6.14 17.22
C ASN A 52 -14.48 -5.61 16.83
N VAL A 53 -13.42 -6.41 17.00
CA VAL A 53 -12.06 -6.07 16.57
C VAL A 53 -11.82 -6.65 15.19
N ASN A 54 -11.42 -5.80 14.24
CA ASN A 54 -11.07 -6.19 12.88
C ASN A 54 -9.95 -5.28 12.38
N THR A 55 -8.72 -5.56 12.81
CA THR A 55 -7.55 -4.73 12.52
C THR A 55 -6.34 -5.61 12.24
N GLY A 56 -5.17 -5.01 12.12
CA GLY A 56 -3.95 -5.78 11.92
C GLY A 56 -2.75 -4.94 11.58
N VAL A 57 -1.73 -5.62 11.07
CA VAL A 57 -0.42 -5.05 10.79
C VAL A 57 0.10 -5.62 9.48
N THR A 58 0.54 -4.74 8.59
CA THR A 58 1.32 -5.11 7.40
C THR A 58 2.76 -4.66 7.62
N THR A 59 3.71 -5.59 7.55
CA THR A 59 5.14 -5.32 7.73
C THR A 59 5.84 -5.46 6.39
N ILE A 60 6.70 -4.51 6.04
CA ILE A 60 7.52 -4.51 4.84
C ILE A 60 8.98 -4.30 5.27
N ILE A 61 9.84 -5.25 4.91
CA ILE A 61 11.28 -5.17 5.14
C ILE A 61 11.93 -4.77 3.81
N PRO A 62 12.56 -3.57 3.73
CA PRO A 62 13.11 -3.07 2.46
C PRO A 62 14.35 -3.85 2.00
N ARG A 63 15.10 -4.44 2.95
CA ARG A 63 16.21 -5.37 2.72
C ARG A 63 16.59 -6.09 4.03
N ASP A 64 17.38 -7.17 3.95
CA ASP A 64 17.77 -7.94 5.14
C ASP A 64 18.55 -7.15 6.19
N GLU A 65 19.66 -6.51 5.81
CA GLU A 65 20.51 -5.72 6.74
C GLU A 65 20.03 -4.26 6.90
N TRP A 66 18.72 -4.03 6.90
CA TRP A 66 18.11 -2.69 6.90
C TRP A 66 18.61 -1.76 8.01
N PHE A 67 19.01 -2.31 9.16
CA PHE A 67 19.48 -1.53 10.31
C PHE A 67 20.87 -0.92 10.08
N ARG A 68 21.73 -1.64 9.34
CA ARG A 68 23.13 -1.25 9.09
C ARG A 68 23.34 -0.73 7.67
N LYS A 69 22.43 -1.03 6.76
CA LYS A 69 22.48 -0.66 5.35
C LYS A 69 21.14 -0.04 4.96
N ALA A 70 21.11 1.27 4.82
CA ALA A 70 19.94 2.00 4.39
C ALA A 70 19.68 1.78 2.89
N CYS A 71 18.40 1.89 2.53
CA CYS A 71 17.97 2.17 1.17
C CYS A 71 17.89 3.68 0.96
N TYR A 72 18.08 4.16 -0.27
CA TYR A 72 17.61 5.51 -0.59
C TYR A 72 16.08 5.51 -0.63
N ALA A 73 15.47 6.62 -0.19
CA ALA A 73 14.03 6.79 -0.09
C ALA A 73 13.59 8.23 -0.32
N GLY A 74 12.31 8.42 -0.63
CA GLY A 74 11.67 9.72 -0.76
C GLY A 74 10.17 9.64 -0.47
N ILE A 75 9.60 10.72 0.04
CA ILE A 75 8.19 10.82 0.43
C ILE A 75 7.45 11.77 -0.52
N PHE A 76 6.15 11.55 -0.68
CA PHE A 76 5.23 12.57 -1.16
C PHE A 76 3.92 12.56 -0.37
N ARG A 77 3.58 13.70 0.20
CA ARG A 77 2.32 13.93 0.92
C ARG A 77 1.34 14.63 -0.02
N PHE A 78 0.41 13.87 -0.61
CA PHE A 78 -0.63 14.44 -1.45
C PHE A 78 -1.69 15.16 -0.60
N ASN A 79 -2.15 14.52 0.47
CA ASN A 79 -2.94 15.13 1.53
C ASN A 79 -2.42 14.65 2.90
N GLY A 80 -2.21 15.60 3.82
CA GLY A 80 -1.52 15.37 5.09
C GLY A 80 -2.41 15.03 6.28
N SER A 81 -3.68 14.71 6.08
CA SER A 81 -4.61 14.35 7.16
C SER A 81 -4.41 12.89 7.64
N GLY A 82 -3.17 12.51 7.96
CA GLY A 82 -2.80 11.19 8.45
C GLY A 82 -1.36 11.16 8.94
N GLU A 83 -0.91 10.01 9.43
CA GLU A 83 0.43 9.84 10.01
C GLU A 83 1.32 8.90 9.20
N MET A 84 2.59 9.30 9.05
CA MET A 84 3.69 8.43 8.64
C MET A 84 4.97 8.87 9.36
N THR A 85 5.39 8.10 10.35
CA THR A 85 6.58 8.41 11.17
C THR A 85 7.88 8.21 10.39
N GLY A 86 8.98 8.74 10.91
CA GLY A 86 10.31 8.63 10.29
C GLY A 86 10.52 9.48 9.02
N THR A 87 9.46 10.08 8.50
CA THR A 87 9.47 10.90 7.26
C THR A 87 10.38 12.11 7.35
N HIS A 88 10.51 12.76 8.52
CA HIS A 88 11.42 13.89 8.68
C HIS A 88 12.88 13.53 8.38
N TRP A 89 13.33 12.36 8.81
CA TRP A 89 14.70 11.91 8.56
C TRP A 89 14.92 11.45 7.13
N ILE A 90 13.89 10.86 6.51
CA ILE A 90 13.89 10.53 5.09
C ILE A 90 13.97 11.82 4.24
N GLU A 91 13.24 12.87 4.60
CA GLU A 91 13.33 14.15 3.87
C GLU A 91 14.68 14.86 4.07
N GLU A 92 15.28 14.75 5.26
CA GLU A 92 16.59 15.37 5.56
C GLU A 92 17.74 14.62 4.88
N THR A 93 17.73 13.29 4.88
CA THR A 93 18.89 12.47 4.47
C THR A 93 18.66 11.64 3.23
N GLY A 94 17.40 11.39 2.87
CA GLY A 94 17.03 10.44 1.84
C GLY A 94 17.23 8.98 2.23
N LEU A 95 17.42 8.66 3.52
CA LEU A 95 17.75 7.29 3.97
C LEU A 95 16.59 6.61 4.67
N LEU A 96 16.30 5.38 4.26
CA LEU A 96 15.40 4.44 4.94
C LEU A 96 16.24 3.30 5.55
N HIS A 97 16.35 3.30 6.88
CA HIS A 97 17.00 2.24 7.66
C HIS A 97 16.09 1.70 8.76
N SER A 98 14.82 1.50 8.41
CA SER A 98 13.76 0.93 9.25
C SER A 98 12.93 -0.02 8.39
N PRO A 99 12.33 -1.08 8.97
CA PRO A 99 11.15 -1.68 8.35
C PRO A 99 10.02 -0.64 8.26
N ILE A 100 9.08 -0.88 7.36
CA ILE A 100 7.87 -0.07 7.21
C ILE A 100 6.71 -0.89 7.78
N VAL A 101 5.92 -0.29 8.68
CA VAL A 101 4.73 -0.93 9.25
C VAL A 101 3.49 -0.11 8.90
N LEU A 102 2.47 -0.77 8.37
CA LEU A 102 1.15 -0.17 8.10
C LEU A 102 0.12 -0.77 9.06
N THR A 103 -0.65 0.07 9.74
CA THR A 103 -1.65 -0.36 10.72
C THR A 103 -2.80 0.66 10.85
N ASN A 104 -3.61 0.58 11.91
CA ASN A 104 -4.65 1.54 12.20
C ASN A 104 -4.12 2.80 12.93
N SER A 105 -4.89 3.89 12.89
CA SER A 105 -4.48 5.18 13.45
C SER A 105 -4.10 5.15 14.93
N PHE A 106 -4.73 4.30 15.75
CA PHE A 106 -4.47 4.25 17.20
C PHE A 106 -3.31 3.31 17.55
N ALA A 107 -2.86 2.51 16.58
CA ALA A 107 -1.78 1.54 16.75
C ALA A 107 -0.40 2.09 16.35
N VAL A 108 -0.29 3.33 15.84
CA VAL A 108 1.01 3.91 15.42
C VAL A 108 2.05 3.83 16.54
N GLY A 109 1.69 4.19 17.78
CA GLY A 109 2.61 4.13 18.92
C GLY A 109 3.04 2.70 19.30
N GLN A 110 2.13 1.73 19.17
CA GLN A 110 2.43 0.32 19.43
C GLN A 110 3.36 -0.24 18.35
N ALA A 111 3.11 0.12 17.09
CA ALA A 111 3.96 -0.22 15.96
C ALA A 111 5.37 0.34 16.10
N TYR A 112 5.48 1.61 16.48
CA TYR A 112 6.74 2.28 16.74
C TYR A 112 7.54 1.58 17.85
N THR A 113 6.86 1.21 18.95
CA THR A 113 7.44 0.47 20.07
C THR A 113 7.92 -0.92 19.66
N GLY A 114 7.13 -1.65 18.85
CA GLY A 114 7.49 -2.99 18.38
C GLY A 114 8.73 -3.03 17.50
N ILE A 115 8.92 -2.02 16.63
CA ILE A 115 10.15 -1.89 15.83
C ILE A 115 11.37 -1.71 16.75
N TYR A 116 11.26 -0.89 17.79
CA TYR A 116 12.33 -0.75 18.77
C TYR A 116 12.59 -2.02 19.57
N GLN A 117 11.56 -2.74 20.00
CA GLN A 117 11.75 -4.02 20.69
C GLN A 117 12.48 -5.04 19.82
N HIS A 118 12.14 -5.13 18.53
CA HIS A 118 12.87 -5.96 17.59
C HIS A 118 14.32 -5.49 17.42
N ALA A 119 14.55 -4.17 17.30
CA ALA A 119 15.90 -3.64 17.17
C ALA A 119 16.76 -3.89 18.42
N LEU A 120 16.19 -3.75 19.62
CA LEU A 120 16.85 -4.05 20.89
C LEU A 120 17.25 -5.53 20.98
N LYS A 121 16.38 -6.44 20.53
CA LYS A 121 16.65 -7.88 20.52
C LYS A 121 17.81 -8.26 19.59
N ASN A 122 17.99 -7.56 18.47
CA ASN A 122 18.88 -8.00 17.39
C ASN A 122 20.14 -7.13 17.19
N TYR A 123 20.16 -5.90 17.71
CA TYR A 123 21.23 -4.92 17.40
C TYR A 123 21.83 -4.22 18.64
N VAL A 124 21.52 -4.69 19.85
CA VAL A 124 22.26 -4.26 21.06
C VAL A 124 23.67 -4.87 21.03
N GLY A 125 24.67 -4.06 21.39
CA GLY A 125 26.07 -4.49 21.44
C GLY A 125 26.34 -5.47 22.57
N ASP A 126 27.51 -6.12 22.53
CA ASP A 126 27.94 -7.08 23.56
C ASP A 126 28.06 -6.45 24.97
N ASP A 127 28.20 -5.12 25.04
CA ASP A 127 28.22 -4.32 26.27
C ASP A 127 26.82 -4.01 26.83
N GLY A 128 25.75 -4.37 26.11
CA GLY A 128 24.37 -4.11 26.51
C GLY A 128 23.91 -2.67 26.29
N GLU A 129 24.74 -1.79 25.73
CA GLU A 129 24.40 -0.38 25.55
C GLU A 129 23.56 -0.13 24.28
N VAL A 130 22.61 0.80 24.38
CA VAL A 130 21.79 1.28 23.26
C VAL A 130 22.41 2.57 22.72
N GLY A 131 23.42 2.41 21.86
CA GLY A 131 24.15 3.52 21.23
C GLY A 131 23.65 3.91 19.83
N TRP A 132 22.56 3.33 19.35
CA TRP A 132 22.10 3.55 17.98
C TRP A 132 21.00 4.61 17.87
N PHE A 133 20.88 5.21 16.68
CA PHE A 133 19.81 6.12 16.31
C PHE A 133 18.90 5.43 15.30
N LEU A 134 17.61 5.37 15.58
CA LEU A 134 16.60 4.79 14.70
C LEU A 134 15.32 5.63 14.79
N LEU A 135 14.74 5.97 13.65
CA LEU A 135 13.42 6.58 13.56
C LEU A 135 12.49 5.62 12.79
N PRO A 136 11.75 4.76 13.49
CA PRO A 136 10.80 3.82 12.90
C PRO A 136 9.84 4.48 11.91
N VAL A 137 9.55 3.77 10.81
CA VAL A 137 8.61 4.20 9.77
C VAL A 137 7.30 3.44 9.91
N VAL A 138 6.26 4.16 10.35
CA VAL A 138 4.93 3.61 10.60
C VAL A 138 3.90 4.48 9.92
N GLY A 139 3.15 3.92 8.98
CA GLY A 139 2.01 4.58 8.32
C GLY A 139 0.68 4.04 8.82
N GLU A 140 -0.39 4.83 8.69
CA GLU A 140 -1.71 4.42 9.15
C GLU A 140 -2.86 4.78 8.22
N THR A 141 -3.98 4.08 8.40
CA THR A 141 -5.31 4.54 7.97
C THR A 141 -6.35 4.20 9.05
N PHE A 142 -7.50 4.88 9.06
CA PHE A 142 -8.51 4.72 10.12
C PHE A 142 -9.56 3.62 9.86
N ASP A 143 -9.61 2.55 10.70
CA ASP A 143 -10.55 1.42 10.57
C ASP A 143 -11.75 1.45 11.56
N GLY A 144 -11.97 2.55 12.26
CA GLY A 144 -12.91 2.61 13.40
C GLY A 144 -14.40 2.33 13.10
N HIS A 145 -14.78 2.17 11.84
CA HIS A 145 -16.13 1.72 11.48
C HIS A 145 -16.32 0.21 11.65
N LEU A 146 -15.31 -0.59 11.28
CA LEU A 146 -15.32 -2.05 11.38
C LEU A 146 -14.52 -2.57 12.58
N ASN A 147 -13.70 -1.72 13.19
CA ASN A 147 -12.84 -2.05 14.32
C ASN A 147 -13.19 -1.24 15.57
N ASP A 148 -13.21 -1.88 16.74
CA ASP A 148 -13.26 -1.18 18.02
C ASP A 148 -11.86 -0.69 18.42
N LEU A 149 -11.57 0.56 18.05
CA LEU A 149 -10.32 1.23 18.38
C LEU A 149 -10.09 1.43 19.88
N SER A 150 -11.13 1.33 20.72
CA SER A 150 -10.98 1.50 22.18
C SER A 150 -10.24 0.34 22.84
N VAL A 151 -10.13 -0.81 22.16
CA VAL A 151 -9.48 -2.03 22.66
C VAL A 151 -7.96 -1.96 22.54
N PHE A 152 -7.41 -1.16 21.63
CA PHE A 152 -5.97 -1.13 21.32
C PHE A 152 -5.41 -2.54 21.04
N ALA A 153 -6.08 -3.31 20.17
CA ALA A 153 -5.79 -4.72 19.95
C ALA A 153 -4.42 -5.02 19.30
N VAL A 154 -3.81 -4.05 18.62
CA VAL A 154 -2.45 -4.19 18.09
C VAL A 154 -1.45 -3.97 19.22
N THR A 155 -0.57 -4.93 19.47
CA THR A 155 0.48 -4.84 20.48
C THR A 155 1.86 -4.85 19.82
N PRO A 156 2.94 -4.41 20.51
CA PRO A 156 4.30 -4.44 19.97
C PRO A 156 4.76 -5.84 19.53
N GLU A 157 4.28 -6.89 20.18
CA GLU A 157 4.62 -8.29 19.87
C GLU A 157 4.13 -8.70 18.48
N HIS A 158 2.98 -8.17 18.02
CA HIS A 158 2.51 -8.39 16.66
C HIS A 158 3.49 -7.84 15.61
N ILE A 159 4.18 -6.75 15.93
CA ILE A 159 5.13 -6.09 15.02
C ILE A 159 6.41 -6.91 14.98
N VAL A 160 6.91 -7.33 16.15
CA VAL A 160 8.08 -8.20 16.27
C VAL A 160 7.84 -9.48 15.47
N LYS A 161 6.68 -10.11 15.64
CA LYS A 161 6.27 -11.29 14.88
C LYS A 161 6.27 -11.01 13.37
N GLY A 162 5.66 -9.92 12.92
CA GLY A 162 5.63 -9.56 11.50
C GLY A 162 7.02 -9.34 10.91
N LEU A 163 7.99 -8.83 11.68
CA LEU A 163 9.38 -8.69 11.26
C LEU A 163 10.11 -10.04 11.17
N GLU A 164 9.76 -11.01 12.02
CA GLU A 164 10.33 -12.36 12.02
C GLU A 164 9.72 -13.25 10.92
N GLU A 165 8.45 -13.04 10.56
CA GLU A 165 7.70 -13.85 9.59
C GLU A 165 7.65 -13.26 8.17
N ALA A 166 8.20 -12.06 7.94
CA ALA A 166 8.25 -11.46 6.61
C ALA A 166 9.06 -12.33 5.63
N SER A 167 8.44 -12.68 4.50
CA SER A 167 9.03 -13.51 3.46
C SER A 167 8.94 -12.83 2.08
N SER A 168 9.58 -13.44 1.09
CA SER A 168 9.48 -13.01 -0.31
C SER A 168 8.26 -13.58 -1.03
N ASP A 169 7.36 -14.27 -0.34
CA ASP A 169 6.21 -14.92 -0.97
C ASP A 169 5.21 -13.88 -1.52
N PRO A 170 4.26 -14.28 -2.38
CA PRO A 170 3.14 -13.41 -2.75
C PRO A 170 2.41 -12.90 -1.50
N VAL A 171 2.24 -11.58 -1.41
CA VAL A 171 1.61 -10.95 -0.25
C VAL A 171 0.11 -11.23 -0.27
N PRO A 172 -0.50 -11.71 0.83
CA PRO A 172 -1.94 -11.81 0.94
C PRO A 172 -2.60 -10.42 0.76
N GLU A 173 -3.82 -10.39 0.20
CA GLU A 173 -4.54 -9.16 -0.14
C GLU A 173 -5.98 -9.17 0.35
N GLY A 174 -6.66 -8.03 0.23
CA GLY A 174 -8.01 -7.83 0.74
C GLY A 174 -8.02 -7.56 2.24
N ASN A 175 -8.76 -8.36 3.00
CA ASN A 175 -9.01 -8.18 4.43
C ASN A 175 -7.84 -8.64 5.32
N THR A 176 -6.62 -8.22 4.99
CA THR A 176 -5.41 -8.72 5.67
C THR A 176 -4.50 -7.59 6.16
N GLY A 177 -3.74 -7.88 7.21
CA GLY A 177 -2.76 -6.96 7.77
C GLY A 177 -3.39 -5.67 8.26
N GLY A 178 -2.71 -4.54 8.05
CA GLY A 178 -3.27 -3.23 8.39
C GLY A 178 -4.53 -2.89 7.57
N GLY A 179 -4.76 -3.55 6.43
CA GLY A 179 -5.96 -3.43 5.62
C GLY A 179 -7.23 -4.11 6.17
N THR A 180 -7.13 -4.88 7.24
CA THR A 180 -8.21 -5.78 7.72
C THR A 180 -9.57 -5.08 7.85
N GLY A 181 -9.64 -3.95 8.55
CA GLY A 181 -10.89 -3.20 8.78
C GLY A 181 -11.16 -2.05 7.80
N MET A 182 -10.43 -1.96 6.68
CA MET A 182 -10.48 -0.79 5.80
C MET A 182 -11.63 -0.84 4.77
N ILE A 183 -12.06 0.34 4.34
CA ILE A 183 -13.21 0.58 3.43
C ILE A 183 -12.76 1.49 2.29
N CYS A 184 -12.96 1.09 1.04
CA CYS A 184 -12.49 1.84 -0.12
C CYS A 184 -13.56 1.93 -1.21
N GLN A 185 -13.75 3.13 -1.77
CA GLN A 185 -14.60 3.40 -2.92
C GLN A 185 -16.01 2.78 -2.82
N GLY A 186 -16.66 2.92 -1.65
CA GLY A 186 -18.02 2.40 -1.43
C GLY A 186 -18.13 0.89 -1.21
N PHE A 187 -17.00 0.19 -1.06
CA PHE A 187 -16.93 -1.25 -0.80
C PHE A 187 -15.90 -1.55 0.28
N LYS A 188 -15.79 -2.82 0.66
CA LYS A 188 -14.67 -3.28 1.49
C LYS A 188 -13.34 -2.98 0.78
N GLY A 189 -12.42 -2.34 1.50
CA GLY A 189 -11.05 -2.07 1.06
C GLY A 189 -10.05 -3.00 1.73
N GLY A 190 -8.79 -2.59 1.80
CA GLY A 190 -7.76 -3.33 2.52
C GLY A 190 -6.38 -3.25 1.89
N THR A 191 -5.63 -4.35 2.00
CA THR A 191 -4.27 -4.46 1.47
C THR A 191 -4.32 -4.89 0.00
N GLY A 192 -3.55 -4.23 -0.85
CA GLY A 192 -3.40 -4.62 -2.26
C GLY A 192 -1.99 -4.38 -2.76
N THR A 193 -1.56 -5.13 -3.76
CA THR A 193 -0.22 -4.99 -4.33
C THR A 193 -0.19 -5.28 -5.83
N SER A 194 0.76 -4.67 -6.53
CA SER A 194 1.02 -4.92 -7.95
C SER A 194 2.47 -4.53 -8.27
N SER A 195 3.00 -5.05 -9.38
CA SER A 195 4.34 -4.71 -9.87
C SER A 195 4.34 -4.49 -11.38
N ARG A 196 5.41 -3.88 -11.88
CA ARG A 196 5.70 -3.65 -13.29
C ARG A 196 7.18 -3.86 -13.56
N VAL A 197 7.49 -4.48 -14.69
CA VAL A 197 8.87 -4.66 -15.17
C VAL A 197 9.09 -3.74 -16.37
N VAL A 198 10.10 -2.88 -16.29
CA VAL A 198 10.48 -1.93 -17.34
C VAL A 198 11.86 -2.30 -17.90
N PRO A 199 12.12 -2.09 -19.20
CA PRO A 199 13.43 -2.33 -19.78
C PRO A 199 14.45 -1.31 -19.29
N GLY A 200 15.68 -1.75 -19.06
CA GLY A 200 16.85 -0.88 -18.87
C GLY A 200 17.51 -0.53 -20.20
N ALA A 201 18.43 0.44 -20.18
CA ALA A 201 19.11 0.91 -21.38
C ALA A 201 20.10 -0.11 -21.97
N THR A 202 20.60 -1.03 -21.14
CA THR A 202 21.45 -2.14 -21.61
C THR A 202 20.55 -3.29 -22.06
N GLU A 203 20.86 -3.87 -23.23
CA GLU A 203 20.10 -5.00 -23.77
C GLU A 203 19.98 -6.13 -22.73
N GLY A 204 18.75 -6.60 -22.50
CA GLY A 204 18.44 -7.64 -21.51
C GLY A 204 18.39 -7.18 -20.05
N SER A 205 18.76 -5.93 -19.73
CA SER A 205 18.55 -5.38 -18.38
C SER A 205 17.11 -4.95 -18.17
N THR A 206 16.61 -5.12 -16.94
CA THR A 206 15.25 -4.72 -16.54
C THR A 206 15.26 -4.17 -15.13
N TYR A 207 14.28 -3.33 -14.83
CA TYR A 207 13.99 -2.87 -13.47
C TYR A 207 12.56 -3.18 -13.09
N THR A 208 12.33 -3.44 -11.83
CA THR A 208 11.02 -3.68 -11.24
C THR A 208 10.59 -2.43 -10.47
N VAL A 209 9.34 -2.01 -10.66
CA VAL A 209 8.65 -1.04 -9.79
C VAL A 209 7.41 -1.74 -9.23
N ALA A 210 7.26 -1.73 -7.92
CA ALA A 210 6.13 -2.38 -7.28
C ALA A 210 5.50 -1.50 -6.20
N ALA A 211 4.19 -1.63 -6.03
CA ALA A 211 3.41 -0.89 -5.06
C ALA A 211 2.69 -1.85 -4.11
N LEU A 212 2.68 -1.52 -2.82
CA LEU A 212 1.73 -2.05 -1.83
C LEU A 212 0.90 -0.89 -1.30
N VAL A 213 -0.41 -1.09 -1.20
CA VAL A 213 -1.35 -0.09 -0.71
C VAL A 213 -2.13 -0.60 0.50
N GLN A 214 -2.40 0.31 1.43
CA GLN A 214 -3.46 0.15 2.43
C GLN A 214 -4.59 1.12 2.06
N ALA A 215 -5.60 0.60 1.35
CA ALA A 215 -6.65 1.39 0.71
C ALA A 215 -7.88 1.55 1.62
N ASN A 216 -8.14 2.79 2.06
CA ASN A 216 -9.25 3.14 2.94
C ASN A 216 -9.95 4.45 2.51
N TYR A 217 -10.01 4.81 1.24
CA TYR A 217 -10.47 6.14 0.80
C TYR A 217 -11.64 6.07 -0.19
N GLY A 218 -12.29 7.22 -0.43
CA GLY A 218 -13.16 7.41 -1.59
C GLY A 218 -14.61 6.95 -1.42
N ARG A 219 -15.41 7.11 -2.48
CA ARG A 219 -16.86 6.87 -2.49
C ARG A 219 -17.28 6.02 -3.68
N GLN A 220 -18.37 5.27 -3.55
CA GLN A 220 -18.83 4.33 -4.58
C GLN A 220 -18.86 4.97 -5.97
N ARG A 221 -19.54 6.11 -6.10
CA ARG A 221 -19.73 6.80 -7.39
C ARG A 221 -18.46 7.42 -7.98
N HIS A 222 -17.32 7.36 -7.28
CA HIS A 222 -16.02 7.80 -7.80
C HIS A 222 -15.21 6.64 -8.40
N LEU A 223 -15.51 5.38 -8.04
CA LEU A 223 -14.77 4.21 -8.52
C LEU A 223 -14.74 4.17 -10.05
N ARG A 224 -13.52 4.18 -10.59
CA ARG A 224 -13.22 3.98 -12.00
C ARG A 224 -12.33 2.77 -12.16
N VAL A 225 -12.60 1.93 -13.16
CA VAL A 225 -11.73 0.80 -13.53
C VAL A 225 -11.31 0.98 -14.98
N SER A 226 -10.00 1.19 -15.22
CA SER A 226 -9.47 1.47 -16.56
C SER A 226 -10.30 2.57 -17.28
N GLY A 227 -10.56 3.68 -16.57
CA GLY A 227 -11.36 4.81 -17.06
C GLY A 227 -12.89 4.64 -17.05
N VAL A 228 -13.42 3.41 -17.01
CA VAL A 228 -14.86 3.12 -16.97
C VAL A 228 -15.43 3.52 -15.60
N PRO A 229 -16.54 4.28 -15.53
CA PRO A 229 -17.13 4.75 -14.26
C PRO A 229 -17.94 3.66 -13.56
N VAL A 230 -17.31 2.51 -13.29
CA VAL A 230 -17.92 1.29 -12.72
C VAL A 230 -18.79 1.59 -11.50
N GLY A 231 -18.28 2.40 -10.58
CA GLY A 231 -19.01 2.73 -9.35
C GLY A 231 -20.34 3.45 -9.58
N ARG A 232 -20.41 4.33 -10.59
CA ARG A 232 -21.66 5.00 -10.97
C ARG A 232 -22.63 4.04 -11.63
N ILE A 233 -22.14 3.20 -12.54
CA ILE A 233 -22.95 2.24 -13.26
C ILE A 233 -23.60 1.24 -12.29
N ILE A 234 -22.84 0.76 -11.30
CA ILE A 234 -23.36 -0.12 -10.24
C ILE A 234 -24.42 0.61 -9.40
N ALA A 235 -24.11 1.82 -8.91
CA ALA A 235 -25.03 2.59 -8.08
C ALA A 235 -26.34 2.95 -8.80
N ASP A 236 -26.26 3.39 -10.06
CA ASP A 236 -27.45 3.77 -10.85
C ASP A 236 -28.34 2.55 -11.14
N ALA A 237 -27.74 1.37 -11.34
CA ALA A 237 -28.49 0.12 -11.49
C ALA A 237 -29.19 -0.29 -10.18
N ASP A 238 -28.54 -0.09 -9.03
CA ASP A 238 -29.12 -0.37 -7.72
C ASP A 238 -30.29 0.58 -7.41
N ASP A 239 -30.12 1.88 -7.70
CA ASP A 239 -31.15 2.90 -7.56
C ASP A 239 -32.38 2.59 -8.44
N ALA A 240 -32.15 2.19 -9.70
CA ALA A 240 -33.21 1.80 -10.62
C ALA A 240 -33.96 0.55 -10.15
N ALA A 241 -33.24 -0.45 -9.63
CA ALA A 241 -33.83 -1.68 -9.09
C ALA A 241 -34.68 -1.40 -7.84
N ALA A 242 -34.21 -0.53 -6.94
CA ALA A 242 -34.96 -0.11 -5.75
C ALA A 242 -36.23 0.67 -6.12
N ALA A 243 -36.13 1.60 -7.07
CA ALA A 243 -37.29 2.34 -7.58
C ALA A 243 -38.33 1.41 -8.22
N ALA A 244 -37.89 0.43 -9.02
CA ALA A 244 -38.76 -0.60 -9.60
C ALA A 244 -39.43 -1.48 -8.54
N ALA A 245 -38.77 -1.69 -7.40
CA ALA A 245 -39.33 -2.39 -6.24
C ALA A 245 -40.26 -1.52 -5.37
N GLY A 246 -40.56 -0.29 -5.78
CA GLY A 246 -41.47 0.62 -5.08
C GLY A 246 -40.85 1.31 -3.85
N GLN A 247 -39.52 1.32 -3.72
CA GLN A 247 -38.85 2.04 -2.64
C GLN A 247 -38.84 3.55 -2.93
N THR A 248 -39.22 4.36 -1.94
CA THR A 248 -39.33 5.82 -2.07
C THR A 248 -38.00 6.55 -1.84
N GLU A 249 -37.04 5.89 -1.19
CA GLU A 249 -35.68 6.39 -1.00
C GLU A 249 -34.69 5.49 -1.74
N ALA A 250 -33.67 6.09 -2.34
CA ALA A 250 -32.56 5.35 -2.93
C ALA A 250 -31.80 4.56 -1.84
N PRO A 251 -31.39 3.31 -2.12
CA PRO A 251 -30.64 2.51 -1.17
C PRO A 251 -29.32 3.20 -0.84
N ARG A 252 -29.09 3.45 0.45
CA ARG A 252 -27.87 4.13 0.90
C ARG A 252 -26.74 3.13 0.99
N ASN A 253 -25.61 3.46 0.37
CA ASN A 253 -24.40 2.64 0.45
C ASN A 253 -23.77 2.81 1.84
N ALA A 254 -23.74 1.72 2.64
CA ALA A 254 -23.25 1.75 4.02
C ALA A 254 -21.77 2.21 4.15
N ALA A 255 -20.92 1.89 3.16
CA ALA A 255 -19.54 2.36 3.13
C ALA A 255 -19.48 3.89 2.93
N ASP A 256 -20.25 4.43 2.00
CA ASP A 256 -20.32 5.88 1.77
C ASP A 256 -20.92 6.62 2.98
N GLU A 257 -21.93 6.04 3.65
CA GLU A 257 -22.48 6.57 4.90
C GLU A 257 -21.44 6.60 6.02
N SER A 258 -20.67 5.53 6.18
CA SER A 258 -19.58 5.47 7.17
C SER A 258 -18.56 6.59 6.97
N LYS A 259 -18.34 7.00 5.71
CA LYS A 259 -17.39 8.04 5.29
C LYS A 259 -17.99 9.45 5.24
N ALA A 260 -19.27 9.62 5.55
CA ALA A 260 -19.92 10.93 5.51
C ALA A 260 -19.41 11.88 6.62
N THR A 261 -18.98 11.33 7.77
CA THR A 261 -18.52 12.10 8.93
C THR A 261 -16.99 12.12 9.08
N LYS A 262 -16.32 11.05 8.67
CA LYS A 262 -14.86 10.91 8.62
C LYS A 262 -14.54 10.19 7.31
N ASP A 263 -13.91 10.87 6.34
CA ASP A 263 -13.35 10.13 5.20
C ASP A 263 -12.22 9.21 5.69
N GLY A 264 -11.77 8.29 4.86
CA GLY A 264 -10.58 7.51 5.18
C GLY A 264 -9.38 7.90 4.34
N SER A 265 -8.34 7.09 4.36
CA SER A 265 -6.96 7.44 3.97
C SER A 265 -6.38 6.42 2.99
N ILE A 266 -5.23 6.70 2.38
CA ILE A 266 -4.43 5.69 1.67
C ILE A 266 -2.94 5.89 1.93
N ILE A 267 -2.29 4.79 2.31
CA ILE A 267 -0.82 4.71 2.29
C ILE A 267 -0.39 3.90 1.07
N VAL A 268 0.57 4.43 0.31
CA VAL A 268 1.19 3.74 -0.82
C VAL A 268 2.70 3.61 -0.55
N VAL A 269 3.19 2.38 -0.55
CA VAL A 269 4.63 2.07 -0.46
C VAL A 269 5.09 1.55 -1.81
N ILE A 270 6.09 2.22 -2.40
CA ILE A 270 6.68 1.89 -3.69
C ILE A 270 8.10 1.37 -3.46
N ALA A 271 8.40 0.21 -4.03
CA ALA A 271 9.73 -0.38 -4.05
C ALA A 271 10.24 -0.45 -5.49
N THR A 272 11.55 -0.26 -5.68
CA THR A 272 12.20 -0.51 -6.97
C THR A 272 13.64 -0.98 -6.80
N ASP A 273 14.14 -1.74 -7.76
CA ASP A 273 15.57 -2.08 -7.89
C ASP A 273 16.32 -1.13 -8.84
N ALA A 274 15.65 -0.08 -9.37
CA ALA A 274 16.29 0.95 -10.17
C ALA A 274 17.23 1.82 -9.31
N PRO A 275 18.46 2.14 -9.78
CA PRO A 275 19.40 2.98 -9.06
C PRO A 275 18.93 4.44 -9.06
N LEU A 276 18.26 4.86 -7.99
CA LEU A 276 17.64 6.18 -7.88
C LEU A 276 18.17 6.96 -6.68
N HIS A 277 18.46 8.24 -6.93
CA HIS A 277 18.74 9.20 -5.88
C HIS A 277 17.46 9.57 -5.09
N PRO A 278 17.53 9.96 -3.80
CA PRO A 278 16.37 10.37 -3.00
C PRO A 278 15.42 11.38 -3.67
N THR A 279 15.96 12.40 -4.36
CA THR A 279 15.13 13.38 -5.09
C THR A 279 14.40 12.77 -6.29
N GLN A 280 14.96 11.73 -6.91
CA GLN A 280 14.26 10.95 -7.95
C GLN A 280 13.18 10.06 -7.32
N LEU A 281 13.43 9.49 -6.14
CA LEU A 281 12.45 8.71 -5.39
C LEU A 281 11.27 9.58 -4.90
N GLN A 282 11.48 10.84 -4.51
CA GLN A 282 10.38 11.78 -4.29
C GLN A 282 9.54 11.99 -5.57
N ARG A 283 10.16 12.03 -6.76
CA ARG A 283 9.45 12.14 -8.04
C ARG A 283 8.66 10.88 -8.37
N VAL A 284 9.22 9.70 -8.04
CA VAL A 284 8.53 8.41 -8.11
C VAL A 284 7.33 8.39 -7.17
N ALA A 285 7.50 8.74 -5.89
CA ALA A 285 6.41 8.80 -4.91
C ALA A 285 5.25 9.70 -5.37
N LYS A 286 5.54 10.85 -6.01
CA LYS A 286 4.51 11.72 -6.63
C LYS A 286 3.65 11.03 -7.68
N ARG A 287 4.15 10.00 -8.36
CA ARG A 287 3.40 9.30 -9.43
C ARG A 287 2.34 8.37 -8.89
N ALA A 288 2.39 7.97 -7.61
CA ALA A 288 1.27 7.28 -6.97
C ALA A 288 -0.02 8.11 -7.01
N THR A 289 0.05 9.45 -6.99
CA THR A 289 -1.13 10.31 -7.16
C THR A 289 -1.84 10.04 -8.48
N ILE A 290 -1.11 9.75 -9.56
CA ILE A 290 -1.71 9.47 -10.88
C ILE A 290 -2.49 8.16 -10.82
N GLY A 291 -1.88 7.11 -10.26
CA GLY A 291 -2.56 5.82 -10.08
C GLY A 291 -3.80 5.96 -9.20
N LEU A 292 -3.67 6.63 -8.04
CA LEU A 292 -4.78 6.96 -7.14
C LEU A 292 -5.92 7.69 -7.86
N ALA A 293 -5.60 8.73 -8.65
CA ALA A 293 -6.58 9.52 -9.37
C ALA A 293 -7.30 8.72 -10.46
N ARG A 294 -6.62 7.80 -11.16
CA ARG A 294 -7.24 6.92 -12.17
C ARG A 294 -8.28 5.97 -11.59
N VAL A 295 -8.14 5.60 -10.31
CA VAL A 295 -9.14 4.81 -9.57
C VAL A 295 -10.25 5.70 -8.98
N GLY A 296 -10.16 7.01 -9.13
CA GLY A 296 -11.15 7.98 -8.64
C GLY A 296 -10.84 8.57 -7.26
N GLY A 297 -9.57 8.65 -6.88
CA GLY A 297 -9.13 9.38 -5.68
C GLY A 297 -9.03 10.88 -5.93
N TYR A 298 -9.52 11.67 -4.97
CA TYR A 298 -9.58 13.14 -5.05
C TYR A 298 -8.77 13.84 -3.95
N GLY A 299 -8.21 13.12 -2.97
CA GLY A 299 -7.52 13.72 -1.83
C GLY A 299 -8.45 14.57 -0.97
N HIS A 300 -9.64 14.05 -0.64
CA HIS A 300 -10.62 14.76 0.18
C HIS A 300 -10.02 15.22 1.51
N ASN A 301 -10.56 16.30 2.08
CA ASN A 301 -9.94 17.02 3.19
C ASN A 301 -9.46 16.15 4.37
N PRO A 302 -10.23 15.18 4.90
CA PRO A 302 -9.78 14.35 6.01
C PRO A 302 -9.04 13.06 5.58
N SER A 303 -8.70 12.91 4.29
CA SER A 303 -8.01 11.74 3.73
C SER A 303 -6.49 11.91 3.85
N GLY A 304 -5.85 11.08 4.67
CA GLY A 304 -4.39 10.99 4.72
C GLY A 304 -3.86 10.22 3.51
N ASP A 305 -3.37 10.92 2.49
CA ASP A 305 -2.87 10.34 1.25
C ASP A 305 -1.34 10.54 1.18
N ILE A 306 -0.60 9.55 1.70
CA ILE A 306 0.85 9.65 1.93
C ILE A 306 1.58 8.50 1.24
N PHE A 307 2.60 8.84 0.44
CA PHE A 307 3.32 7.88 -0.38
C PHE A 307 4.81 7.87 -0.04
N LEU A 308 5.38 6.68 0.06
CA LEU A 308 6.82 6.44 0.29
C LEU A 308 7.36 5.63 -0.87
N ALA A 309 8.48 6.05 -1.45
CA ALA A 309 9.22 5.27 -2.44
C ALA A 309 10.64 4.98 -1.93
N PHE A 310 11.13 3.77 -2.14
CA PHE A 310 12.52 3.40 -1.83
C PHE A 310 13.16 2.56 -2.94
N SER A 311 14.49 2.63 -3.05
CA SER A 311 15.27 1.82 -3.98
C SER A 311 16.16 0.82 -3.24
N THR A 312 16.18 -0.44 -3.69
CA THR A 312 17.06 -1.50 -3.16
C THR A 312 18.44 -1.53 -3.83
N ALA A 313 18.67 -0.73 -4.88
CA ALA A 313 19.87 -0.77 -5.71
C ALA A 313 21.16 -0.42 -4.94
N SER A 314 21.08 0.60 -4.07
CA SER A 314 22.23 1.11 -3.31
C SER A 314 22.20 0.59 -1.87
N GLU A 315 23.36 0.21 -1.33
CA GLU A 315 23.54 -0.10 0.09
C GLU A 315 24.29 1.03 0.79
N VAL A 316 23.57 1.93 1.46
CA VAL A 316 24.21 3.06 2.14
C VAL A 316 24.51 2.68 3.59
N PRO A 317 25.79 2.66 4.03
CA PRO A 317 26.12 2.30 5.41
C PRO A 317 25.49 3.26 6.42
N VAL A 318 24.75 2.72 7.39
CA VAL A 318 24.20 3.48 8.52
C VAL A 318 25.28 3.59 9.59
N GLN A 319 25.66 4.82 9.94
CA GLN A 319 26.65 5.05 10.99
C GLN A 319 25.99 4.89 12.36
N THR A 320 26.26 3.78 13.04
CA THR A 320 25.87 3.58 14.44
C THR A 320 26.86 4.29 15.37
N VAL A 321 26.38 5.29 16.12
CA VAL A 321 27.19 6.10 17.04
C VAL A 321 27.33 5.39 18.39
N ASN A 322 28.19 4.36 18.51
CA ASN A 322 28.41 3.75 19.82
C ASN A 322 28.98 4.79 20.81
N ALA A 323 28.45 4.81 22.04
CA ALA A 323 28.78 5.80 23.07
C ALA A 323 30.30 5.86 23.40
N ASN A 324 31.03 4.77 23.15
CA ASN A 324 32.42 4.59 23.58
C ASN A 324 33.45 4.71 22.44
N ALA A 325 33.06 4.79 21.16
CA ALA A 325 33.99 5.06 20.05
C ALA A 325 33.27 5.47 18.76
N ARG A 326 33.55 6.66 18.23
CA ARG A 326 33.19 7.00 16.84
C ARG A 326 34.18 6.34 15.90
N ARG A 327 33.70 5.41 15.05
CA ARG A 327 34.52 4.75 14.01
C ARG A 327 34.99 5.71 12.91
N VAL A 328 34.25 6.81 12.73
CA VAL A 328 34.53 7.87 11.74
C VAL A 328 34.58 9.23 12.44
N ASP A 329 35.45 10.12 11.96
CA ASP A 329 35.55 11.49 12.45
C ASP A 329 34.50 12.37 11.72
N PRO A 330 33.43 12.82 12.40
CA PRO A 330 32.33 13.55 11.72
C PRO A 330 32.74 14.94 11.24
N PHE A 331 33.92 15.43 11.62
CA PHE A 331 34.47 16.70 11.13
C PHE A 331 35.47 16.50 9.98
N LYS A 332 35.66 15.26 9.53
CA LYS A 332 36.44 14.93 8.33
C LYS A 332 35.53 14.31 7.30
N LEU A 333 35.18 15.12 6.30
CA LEU A 333 34.38 14.66 5.17
C LEU A 333 35.11 13.54 4.44
N ALA A 334 34.43 12.41 4.27
CA ALA A 334 34.87 11.29 3.44
C ALA A 334 33.83 11.06 2.35
N ALA A 335 34.29 10.64 1.18
CA ALA A 335 33.39 10.06 0.18
C ALA A 335 32.87 8.71 0.72
N LEU A 336 31.71 8.28 0.21
CA LEU A 336 31.23 6.93 0.48
C LEU A 336 32.17 5.94 -0.22
N ASP A 337 32.96 5.18 0.54
CA ASP A 337 33.88 4.18 0.01
C ASP A 337 33.13 3.04 -0.70
N GLY A 338 33.50 2.76 -1.95
CA GLY A 338 33.04 1.58 -2.70
C GLY A 338 31.59 1.61 -3.20
N GLY A 339 30.84 2.70 -2.98
CA GLY A 339 29.51 2.89 -3.54
C GLY A 339 29.54 4.02 -4.56
N GLU A 340 29.61 3.71 -5.85
CA GLU A 340 29.13 4.67 -6.84
C GLU A 340 27.66 4.95 -6.49
N THR A 341 27.33 6.21 -6.18
CA THR A 341 25.93 6.64 -6.08
C THR A 341 25.35 6.60 -7.48
N ALA A 342 24.98 5.41 -7.93
CA ALA A 342 24.32 5.22 -9.21
C ALA A 342 22.96 5.90 -9.13
N ALA A 343 22.76 6.86 -10.03
CA ALA A 343 21.50 7.53 -10.25
C ALA A 343 21.15 7.36 -11.72
N ALA A 344 19.89 7.03 -12.00
CA ALA A 344 19.39 6.94 -13.36
C ALA A 344 19.48 8.30 -14.06
N ASP A 345 19.68 8.29 -15.38
CA ASP A 345 19.55 9.51 -16.19
C ASP A 345 18.08 9.95 -16.19
N ASP A 346 17.83 11.19 -15.76
CA ASP A 346 16.51 11.80 -15.73
C ASP A 346 15.82 11.85 -17.10
N GLN A 347 16.56 11.80 -18.21
CA GLN A 347 15.97 11.70 -19.56
C GLN A 347 15.34 10.32 -19.83
N THR A 348 15.69 9.30 -19.05
CA THR A 348 15.26 7.90 -19.24
C THR A 348 14.26 7.40 -18.20
N ILE A 349 13.94 8.22 -17.18
CA ILE A 349 13.14 7.80 -16.01
C ILE A 349 11.64 7.61 -16.27
N ASN A 350 11.13 8.01 -17.45
CA ASN A 350 9.69 8.04 -17.73
C ASN A 350 9.01 6.67 -17.59
N ALA A 351 9.68 5.57 -17.97
CA ALA A 351 9.15 4.23 -17.82
C ALA A 351 8.87 3.90 -16.33
N LEU A 352 9.74 4.33 -15.41
CA LEU A 352 9.54 4.15 -13.96
C LEU A 352 8.34 4.97 -13.46
N PHE A 353 8.11 6.16 -14.01
CA PHE A 353 6.95 6.99 -13.65
C PHE A 353 5.63 6.39 -14.10
N GLU A 354 5.57 5.89 -15.33
CA GLU A 354 4.40 5.16 -15.85
C GLU A 354 4.15 3.90 -15.03
N ALA A 355 5.19 3.08 -14.84
CA ALA A 355 5.14 1.86 -14.05
C ALA A 355 4.66 2.11 -12.60
N THR A 356 5.08 3.21 -11.98
CA THR A 356 4.62 3.59 -10.63
C THR A 356 3.13 3.91 -10.60
N ALA A 357 2.64 4.69 -11.58
CA ALA A 357 1.22 5.01 -11.67
C ALA A 357 0.38 3.75 -11.93
N ASP A 358 0.83 2.90 -12.85
CA ASP A 358 0.14 1.67 -13.24
C ASP A 358 0.13 0.62 -12.11
N ALA A 359 1.25 0.44 -11.40
CA ALA A 359 1.34 -0.45 -10.24
C ALA A 359 0.46 0.05 -9.08
N THR A 360 0.41 1.36 -8.84
CA THR A 360 -0.46 1.94 -7.80
C THR A 360 -1.94 1.75 -8.15
N GLU A 361 -2.32 2.04 -9.39
CA GLU A 361 -3.68 1.84 -9.91
C GLU A 361 -4.13 0.38 -9.74
N GLU A 362 -3.30 -0.58 -10.20
CA GLU A 362 -3.64 -2.01 -10.10
C GLU A 362 -3.61 -2.53 -8.65
N ALA A 363 -2.71 -2.04 -7.79
CA ALA A 363 -2.69 -2.43 -6.37
C ALA A 363 -3.99 -2.04 -5.66
N ILE A 364 -4.56 -0.85 -5.94
CA ILE A 364 -5.86 -0.44 -5.39
C ILE A 364 -6.98 -1.34 -5.92
N TYR A 365 -6.95 -1.69 -7.21
CA TYR A 365 -7.91 -2.64 -7.77
C TYR A 365 -7.82 -4.02 -7.12
N ASN A 366 -6.61 -4.53 -6.89
CA ASN A 366 -6.42 -5.82 -6.25
C ASN A 366 -6.88 -5.78 -4.78
N ALA A 367 -6.69 -4.67 -4.05
CA ALA A 367 -7.27 -4.50 -2.72
C ALA A 367 -8.80 -4.67 -2.74
N LEU A 368 -9.49 -3.99 -3.67
CA LEU A 368 -10.96 -4.08 -3.82
C LEU A 368 -11.41 -5.47 -4.31
N CYS A 369 -10.68 -6.07 -5.26
CA CYS A 369 -11.04 -7.34 -5.86
C CYS A 369 -10.72 -8.55 -4.96
N MET A 370 -9.77 -8.43 -4.03
CA MET A 370 -9.46 -9.47 -3.06
C MET A 370 -10.22 -9.32 -1.74
N ALA A 371 -10.75 -8.12 -1.43
CA ALA A 371 -11.52 -7.89 -0.22
C ALA A 371 -12.85 -8.66 -0.20
N GLU A 372 -13.21 -9.17 0.98
CA GLU A 372 -14.45 -9.90 1.23
C GLU A 372 -15.41 -9.10 2.10
N THR A 373 -16.72 -9.33 1.95
CA THR A 373 -17.72 -8.67 2.79
C THR A 373 -17.42 -8.94 4.28
N MET A 374 -17.48 -7.89 5.11
CA MET A 374 -17.16 -7.98 6.53
C MET A 374 -18.30 -7.42 7.37
N VAL A 375 -18.64 -8.14 8.45
CA VAL A 375 -19.43 -7.62 9.57
C VAL A 375 -18.44 -7.36 10.71
N GLY A 376 -18.38 -6.13 11.20
CA GLY A 376 -17.43 -5.71 12.22
C GLY A 376 -18.10 -5.06 13.41
N ASN A 377 -17.37 -4.12 14.02
CA ASN A 377 -17.76 -3.38 15.21
C ASN A 377 -19.24 -2.97 15.21
N ARG A 378 -19.96 -3.29 16.29
CA ARG A 378 -21.40 -3.01 16.48
C ARG A 378 -22.31 -3.60 15.40
N GLY A 379 -21.86 -4.66 14.72
CA GLY A 379 -22.61 -5.30 13.64
C GLY A 379 -22.65 -4.50 12.34
N HIS A 380 -21.82 -3.46 12.19
CA HIS A 380 -21.70 -2.75 10.93
C HIS A 380 -21.23 -3.69 9.82
N ARG A 381 -21.90 -3.65 8.68
CA ARG A 381 -21.62 -4.52 7.54
C ARG A 381 -21.22 -3.72 6.33
N ILE A 382 -20.09 -4.09 5.71
CA ILE A 382 -19.59 -3.48 4.48
C ILE A 382 -19.42 -4.56 3.42
N GLU A 383 -20.10 -4.36 2.29
CA GLU A 383 -20.08 -5.28 1.17
C GLU A 383 -18.77 -5.20 0.36
N SER A 384 -18.30 -6.35 -0.11
CA SER A 384 -17.23 -6.43 -1.11
C SER A 384 -17.70 -5.95 -2.48
N LEU A 385 -16.74 -5.56 -3.34
CA LEU A 385 -17.04 -5.25 -4.74
C LEU A 385 -17.59 -6.50 -5.44
N PRO A 386 -18.80 -6.48 -6.01
CA PRO A 386 -19.37 -7.65 -6.70
C PRO A 386 -18.63 -7.93 -8.01
N LEU A 387 -17.81 -8.98 -8.04
CA LEU A 387 -16.90 -9.26 -9.17
C LEU A 387 -17.65 -9.63 -10.45
N ASP A 388 -18.79 -10.31 -10.34
CA ASP A 388 -19.63 -10.65 -11.50
C ASP A 388 -20.15 -9.39 -12.18
N ARG A 389 -20.65 -8.42 -11.40
CA ARG A 389 -21.10 -7.13 -11.91
C ARG A 389 -19.96 -6.28 -12.44
N LEU A 390 -18.79 -6.32 -11.78
CA LEU A 390 -17.59 -5.67 -12.31
C LEU A 390 -17.27 -6.19 -13.70
N ARG A 391 -17.21 -7.51 -13.87
CA ARG A 391 -16.96 -8.15 -15.16
C ARG A 391 -18.02 -7.78 -16.20
N GLU A 392 -19.31 -7.91 -15.86
CA GLU A 392 -20.41 -7.53 -16.76
C GLU A 392 -20.33 -6.07 -17.22
N VAL A 393 -19.93 -5.15 -16.34
CA VAL A 393 -19.71 -3.75 -16.72
C VAL A 393 -18.52 -3.65 -17.65
N MET A 394 -17.37 -4.22 -17.29
CA MET A 394 -16.15 -4.10 -18.09
C MET A 394 -16.27 -4.76 -19.48
N ASP A 395 -17.00 -5.87 -19.60
CA ASP A 395 -17.24 -6.56 -20.87
C ASP A 395 -18.05 -5.68 -21.85
N LYS A 396 -18.92 -4.78 -21.34
CA LYS A 396 -19.67 -3.82 -22.18
C LYS A 396 -18.78 -2.69 -22.72
N TYR A 397 -17.68 -2.37 -22.04
CA TYR A 397 -16.77 -1.28 -22.39
C TYR A 397 -15.44 -1.80 -22.93
N HIS A 398 -15.42 -3.03 -23.45
CA HIS A 398 -14.23 -3.65 -24.02
C HIS A 398 -13.49 -2.73 -25.01
N TYR A 399 -12.16 -2.70 -24.86
CA TYR A 399 -11.22 -2.09 -25.81
C TYR A 399 -10.97 -2.98 -27.05
N GLY A 400 -11.53 -4.19 -27.08
CA GLY A 400 -11.35 -5.21 -28.12
C GLY A 400 -12.49 -5.24 -29.13
N GLY A 401 -12.69 -4.14 -29.85
CA GLY A 401 -13.57 -4.07 -31.03
C GLY A 401 -12.80 -4.19 -32.33
N VAL A 402 -12.01 -5.25 -32.51
CA VAL A 402 -11.62 -5.73 -33.85
C VAL A 402 -11.85 -7.23 -33.85
N GLU A 403 -13.06 -7.62 -34.24
CA GLU A 403 -13.23 -8.92 -34.89
C GLU A 403 -12.20 -8.96 -36.03
N SER A 404 -11.28 -9.92 -35.98
CA SER A 404 -10.52 -10.30 -37.16
C SER A 404 -11.54 -10.79 -38.20
N LYS A 405 -12.00 -9.89 -39.07
CA LYS A 405 -12.73 -10.28 -40.25
C LYS A 405 -11.78 -11.04 -41.16
N ALA A 406 -12.02 -12.35 -41.19
CA ALA A 406 -11.70 -13.37 -42.20
C ALA A 406 -10.28 -13.38 -42.81
#